data_AF-A0A2V9DYS6-F1
#
_entry.id   AF-A0A2V9DYS6-F1
#
_cell.length_a   1.000
_cell.length_b   1.000
_cell.length_c   1.000
_cell.angle_alpha   90.00
_cell.angle_beta   90.00
_cell.angle_gamma   90.00
#
_symmetry.space_group_name_H-M   'P 1'
#
loop_
_entity.id
_entity.type
_entity.pdbx_description
1 polymer ?
#
loop_
_entity_poly.entity_id
_entity_poly.type
_entity_poly.pdbx_seq_one_letter_code
_entity_poly.pdbx_strand_id
1 'polypeptide(L)'
;MRLTRHLRNPVINSPTETRSSGSKKMSTENHSSKSEQGVVKVILDLSKDNGPLATESLWAEPAGDCLFRLRNVPFFAYGFSERDIVKVEESDGKFVVTDAEERGGHSTYRIFLPT
;
A
#
# COMPACT_ATOMS: atom_id res chain seq x y z
N MET A 1 26.20 -3.99 -59.53
CA MET A 1 26.01 -2.53 -59.74
C MET A 1 27.28 -1.78 -59.30
N ARG A 2 27.46 -0.49 -59.64
CA ARG A 2 28.75 0.22 -59.47
C ARG A 2 28.99 0.76 -58.05
N LEU A 3 30.28 0.82 -57.68
CA LEU A 3 31.05 1.83 -56.90
C LEU A 3 30.24 3.05 -56.38
N THR A 4 30.44 3.68 -55.20
CA THR A 4 31.58 3.75 -54.24
C THR A 4 31.11 4.42 -52.89
N ARG A 5 31.86 4.97 -51.90
CA ARG A 5 33.30 5.38 -51.74
C ARG A 5 33.78 5.50 -50.27
N HIS A 6 35.08 5.29 -50.06
CA HIS A 6 36.03 5.70 -48.98
C HIS A 6 35.65 5.92 -47.49
N LEU A 7 36.54 5.40 -46.65
CA LEU A 7 36.79 5.74 -45.24
C LEU A 7 37.14 7.23 -45.02
N ARG A 8 36.89 7.72 -43.79
CA ARG A 8 37.65 8.81 -43.14
C ARG A 8 37.57 8.65 -41.62
N ASN A 9 38.69 8.86 -40.93
CA ASN A 9 38.80 8.82 -39.45
C ASN A 9 39.11 10.25 -38.92
N PRO A 10 39.24 10.50 -37.60
CA PRO A 10 38.79 11.76 -37.00
C PRO A 10 39.78 12.93 -37.12
N VAL A 11 39.26 14.12 -36.82
CA VAL A 11 40.03 15.30 -36.42
C VAL A 11 39.64 15.65 -34.98
N ILE A 12 40.64 15.94 -34.15
CA ILE A 12 40.52 16.23 -32.71
C ILE A 12 40.13 17.70 -32.53
N ASN A 13 39.29 18.02 -31.53
CA ASN A 13 39.15 19.38 -31.01
C ASN A 13 38.73 19.37 -29.54
N SER A 14 39.56 19.96 -28.68
CA SER A 14 39.30 20.33 -27.29
C SER A 14 40.42 21.28 -26.81
N PRO A 15 40.25 22.03 -25.70
CA PRO A 15 39.03 22.31 -24.94
C PRO A 15 38.69 23.82 -24.90
N THR A 16 37.49 24.16 -24.41
CA THR A 16 37.27 25.44 -23.72
C THR A 16 36.46 25.15 -22.45
N GLU A 17 36.95 25.54 -21.28
CA GLU A 17 36.22 25.35 -20.04
C GLU A 17 35.04 26.32 -19.90
N THR A 18 33.90 25.81 -19.45
CA THR A 18 32.98 26.60 -18.62
C THR A 18 32.49 25.73 -17.47
N ARG A 19 32.86 26.10 -16.25
CA ARG A 19 32.50 25.36 -15.03
C ARG A 19 30.99 25.47 -14.78
N SER A 20 30.33 24.33 -14.59
CA SER A 20 29.03 24.27 -13.92
C SER A 20 29.03 23.10 -12.95
N SER A 21 28.53 23.35 -11.73
CA SER A 21 28.51 22.35 -10.66
C SER A 21 27.60 21.18 -11.04
N GLY A 22 28.09 19.96 -10.85
CA GLY A 22 27.30 18.74 -11.00
C GLY A 22 26.29 18.61 -9.86
N SER A 23 25.16 19.32 -9.97
CA SER A 23 24.04 19.17 -9.03
C SER A 23 23.53 17.73 -9.07
N LYS A 24 23.96 16.94 -8.08
CA LYS A 24 23.48 15.60 -7.78
C LYS A 24 21.96 15.66 -7.64
N LYS A 25 21.24 15.27 -8.69
CA LYS A 25 19.78 15.11 -8.63
C LYS A 25 19.49 13.94 -7.71
N MET A 26 19.35 14.23 -6.42
CA MET A 26 18.70 13.33 -5.48
C MET A 26 17.32 13.02 -6.07
N SER A 27 16.99 11.74 -6.23
CA SER A 27 15.60 11.35 -6.42
C SER A 27 14.85 11.82 -5.19
N THR A 28 13.93 12.78 -5.35
CA THR A 28 13.00 13.14 -4.29
C THR A 28 12.15 11.92 -4.02
N GLU A 29 12.50 11.17 -2.98
CA GLU A 29 11.62 10.14 -2.45
C GLU A 29 10.32 10.83 -2.07
N ASN A 30 9.20 10.35 -2.61
CA ASN A 30 7.89 10.83 -2.25
C ASN A 30 7.61 10.39 -0.81
N HIS A 31 8.13 11.16 0.14
CA HIS A 31 7.70 11.16 1.54
C HIS A 31 6.22 11.55 1.56
N SER A 32 5.36 10.55 1.34
CA SER A 32 3.92 10.67 1.55
C SER A 32 3.72 11.30 2.92
N SER A 33 2.98 12.40 2.94
CA SER A 33 2.82 13.22 4.14
C SER A 33 2.16 12.37 5.22
N LYS A 34 2.97 11.94 6.20
CA LYS A 34 2.52 11.17 7.35
C LYS A 34 1.72 12.09 8.29
N SER A 35 0.52 12.40 7.85
CA SER A 35 -0.51 13.09 8.60
C SER A 35 -0.82 12.28 9.86
N GLU A 36 -1.16 12.98 10.94
CA GLU A 36 -1.59 12.36 12.20
C GLU A 36 -3.05 11.89 12.10
N GLN A 37 -3.32 11.03 11.11
CA GLN A 37 -4.57 10.32 10.94
C GLN A 37 -4.66 9.24 12.03
N GLY A 38 -5.28 9.60 13.15
CA GLY A 38 -5.54 8.68 14.25
C GLY A 38 -6.34 7.45 13.80
N VAL A 39 -6.12 6.32 14.46
CA VAL A 39 -6.87 5.10 14.14
C VAL A 39 -8.34 5.24 14.51
N VAL A 40 -9.21 4.86 13.58
CA VAL A 40 -10.66 4.76 13.78
C VAL A 40 -11.05 3.30 14.01
N LYS A 41 -12.31 3.06 14.39
CA LYS A 41 -12.88 1.72 14.36
C LYS A 41 -13.60 1.45 13.04
N VAL A 42 -13.33 0.29 12.47
CA VAL A 42 -14.14 -0.33 11.40
C VAL A 42 -14.85 -1.56 11.97
N ILE A 43 -16.05 -1.86 11.46
CA ILE A 43 -16.91 -2.95 11.91
C ILE A 43 -16.98 -4.02 10.81
N LEU A 44 -16.70 -5.26 11.15
CA LEU A 44 -16.90 -6.42 10.29
C LEU A 44 -18.15 -7.14 10.77
N ASP A 45 -19.14 -7.27 9.90
CA ASP A 45 -20.29 -8.12 10.16
C ASP A 45 -19.88 -9.59 10.08
N LEU A 46 -20.28 -10.38 11.07
CA LEU A 46 -19.93 -11.80 11.15
C LEU A 46 -21.10 -12.65 10.65
N SER A 47 -20.82 -13.56 9.71
CA SER A 47 -21.78 -14.64 9.42
C SER A 47 -22.00 -15.47 10.69
N LYS A 48 -23.17 -16.13 10.79
CA LYS A 48 -23.51 -17.00 11.92
C LYS A 48 -22.53 -18.17 12.10
N ASP A 49 -21.76 -18.48 11.05
CA ASP A 49 -20.75 -19.54 11.02
C ASP A 49 -19.41 -19.09 11.61
N ASN A 50 -19.16 -17.77 11.72
CA ASN A 50 -17.91 -17.21 12.23
C ASN A 50 -17.85 -17.12 13.78
N GLY A 51 -18.97 -17.33 14.49
CA GLY A 51 -18.98 -17.37 15.96
C GLY A 51 -20.29 -16.90 16.61
N PRO A 52 -20.30 -16.73 17.95
CA PRO A 52 -21.48 -16.32 18.72
C PRO A 52 -21.76 -14.82 18.70
N LEU A 53 -20.92 -14.01 18.04
CA LEU A 53 -21.03 -12.56 17.96
C LEU A 53 -21.58 -12.14 16.60
N ALA A 54 -22.39 -11.09 16.57
CA ALA A 54 -22.92 -10.54 15.32
C ALA A 54 -21.90 -9.70 14.53
N THR A 55 -20.96 -9.05 15.23
CA THR A 55 -19.94 -8.17 14.62
C THR A 55 -18.62 -8.23 15.38
N GLU A 56 -17.53 -7.83 14.72
CA GLU A 56 -16.22 -7.56 15.31
C GLU A 56 -15.76 -6.14 14.96
N SER A 57 -15.16 -5.41 15.91
CA SER A 57 -14.59 -4.07 15.63
C SER A 57 -13.07 -4.11 15.63
N LEU A 58 -12.43 -3.69 14.54
CA LEU A 58 -10.97 -3.57 14.43
C LEU A 58 -10.55 -2.10 14.40
N TRP A 59 -9.32 -1.82 14.83
CA TRP A 59 -8.68 -0.54 14.59
C TRP A 59 -8.15 -0.48 13.15
N ALA A 60 -8.35 0.64 12.47
CA ALA A 60 -7.81 0.88 11.14
C ALA A 60 -7.36 2.34 10.97
N GLU A 61 -6.42 2.58 10.08
CA GLU A 61 -6.01 3.92 9.65
C GLU A 61 -6.52 4.19 8.21
N PRO A 62 -6.83 5.43 7.82
CA PRO A 62 -7.17 5.75 6.44
C PRO A 62 -6.06 5.33 5.46
N ALA A 63 -6.47 4.83 4.29
CA ALA A 63 -5.59 4.43 3.19
C ALA A 63 -5.99 5.05 1.84
N GLY A 64 -7.23 5.56 1.73
CA GLY A 64 -7.77 6.25 0.57
C GLY A 64 -9.26 6.57 0.78
N ASP A 65 -9.94 7.07 -0.25
CA ASP A 65 -11.39 7.33 -0.19
C ASP A 65 -12.14 6.00 0.04
N CYS A 66 -12.90 5.92 1.15
CA CYS A 66 -13.57 4.69 1.62
C CYS A 66 -12.65 3.45 1.78
N LEU A 67 -11.32 3.65 1.88
CA LEU A 67 -10.32 2.60 2.06
C LEU A 67 -9.56 2.77 3.38
N PHE A 68 -9.49 1.71 4.17
CA PHE A 68 -8.86 1.71 5.48
C PHE A 68 -7.92 0.50 5.64
N ARG A 69 -6.74 0.70 6.23
CA ARG A 69 -5.77 -0.39 6.50
C ARG A 69 -5.95 -0.92 7.91
N LEU A 70 -6.22 -2.22 8.05
CA LEU A 70 -6.40 -2.87 9.34
C LEU A 70 -5.11 -2.83 10.18
N ARG A 71 -5.21 -2.42 11.45
CA ARG A 71 -4.07 -2.19 12.36
C ARG A 71 -3.99 -3.15 13.53
N ASN A 72 -4.88 -4.14 13.61
CA ASN A 72 -4.73 -5.30 14.48
C ASN A 72 -5.24 -6.58 13.77
N VAL A 73 -4.84 -7.73 14.30
CA VAL A 73 -5.31 -9.05 13.87
C VAL A 73 -6.79 -9.23 14.28
N PRO A 74 -7.67 -9.77 13.43
CA PRO A 74 -9.04 -10.12 13.80
C PRO A 74 -9.09 -11.36 14.71
N PHE A 75 -9.97 -11.37 15.70
CA PHE A 75 -10.18 -12.50 16.60
C PHE A 75 -11.25 -13.47 16.07
N PHE A 76 -12.29 -12.99 15.39
CA PHE A 76 -13.41 -13.81 14.90
C PHE A 76 -13.53 -13.81 13.37
N ALA A 77 -13.41 -12.66 12.72
CA ALA A 77 -13.61 -12.54 11.28
C ALA A 77 -12.60 -13.40 10.49
N TYR A 78 -13.09 -14.27 9.61
CA TYR A 78 -12.25 -14.99 8.64
C TYR A 78 -12.10 -14.17 7.36
N GLY A 79 -11.12 -14.53 6.52
CA GLY A 79 -10.82 -13.81 5.28
C GLY A 79 -9.87 -12.62 5.46
N PHE A 80 -9.90 -11.92 6.60
CA PHE A 80 -9.07 -10.72 6.88
C PHE A 80 -7.83 -11.01 7.74
N SER A 81 -6.87 -10.09 7.76
CA SER A 81 -5.61 -10.13 8.53
C SER A 81 -5.03 -8.72 8.75
N GLU A 82 -4.02 -8.58 9.61
CA GLU A 82 -3.34 -7.29 9.84
C GLU A 82 -2.81 -6.71 8.50
N ARG A 83 -2.95 -5.40 8.32
CA ARG A 83 -2.49 -4.62 7.16
C ARG A 83 -3.20 -4.90 5.83
N ASP A 84 -4.20 -5.78 5.77
CA ASP A 84 -5.15 -5.77 4.65
C ASP A 84 -5.79 -4.37 4.54
N ILE A 85 -5.97 -3.90 3.31
CA ILE A 85 -6.75 -2.69 3.02
C ILE A 85 -8.17 -3.15 2.72
N VAL A 86 -9.13 -2.58 3.44
CA VAL A 86 -10.55 -2.91 3.34
C VAL A 86 -11.36 -1.74 2.79
N LYS A 87 -12.37 -2.06 1.99
CA LYS A 87 -13.45 -1.14 1.60
C LYS A 87 -14.43 -1.00 2.76
N VAL A 88 -14.89 0.23 2.99
CA VAL A 88 -15.93 0.52 3.97
C VAL A 88 -17.07 1.33 3.37
N GLU A 89 -18.28 1.13 3.88
CA GLU A 89 -19.40 2.04 3.72
C GLU A 89 -19.67 2.74 5.05
N GLU A 90 -20.05 4.02 5.02
CA GLU A 90 -20.47 4.73 6.24
C GLU A 90 -21.97 4.54 6.46
N SER A 91 -22.35 3.99 7.62
CA SER A 91 -23.74 3.76 8.02
C SER A 91 -23.91 4.03 9.51
N ASP A 92 -24.91 4.81 9.90
CA ASP A 92 -25.15 5.27 11.28
C ASP A 92 -23.91 5.83 11.99
N GLY A 93 -23.05 6.56 11.27
CA GLY A 93 -21.79 7.12 11.80
C GLY A 93 -20.73 6.06 12.13
N LYS A 94 -20.79 4.88 11.50
CA LYS A 94 -19.83 3.77 11.64
C LYS A 94 -19.31 3.39 10.26
N PHE A 95 -18.04 3.00 10.18
CA PHE A 95 -17.47 2.40 8.98
C PHE A 95 -17.69 0.88 9.01
N VAL A 96 -18.55 0.36 8.15
CA VAL A 96 -18.82 -1.07 7.99
C VAL A 96 -17.99 -1.61 6.84
N VAL A 97 -17.21 -2.66 7.09
CA VAL A 97 -16.35 -3.32 6.10
C VAL A 97 -17.20 -4.13 5.13
N THR A 98 -17.02 -3.87 3.82
CA THR A 98 -17.75 -4.59 2.77
C THR A 98 -16.87 -5.62 2.04
N ASP A 99 -15.58 -5.34 1.83
CA ASP A 99 -14.64 -6.27 1.18
C ASP A 99 -13.16 -5.96 1.53
N ALA A 100 -12.25 -6.89 1.21
CA ALA A 100 -10.79 -6.69 1.27
C ALA A 100 -10.25 -6.31 -0.13
N GLU A 101 -9.82 -5.07 -0.30
CA GLU A 101 -9.30 -4.54 -1.57
C GLU A 101 -7.86 -4.96 -1.86
N GLU A 102 -6.99 -4.95 -0.84
CA GLU A 102 -5.59 -5.33 -0.98
C GLU A 102 -5.15 -6.23 0.18
N ARG A 103 -4.36 -7.28 -0.13
CA ARG A 103 -3.83 -8.18 0.88
C ARG A 103 -2.54 -7.62 1.48
N GLY A 104 -2.49 -7.43 2.79
CA GLY A 104 -1.36 -6.82 3.51
C GLY A 104 -0.09 -7.67 3.59
N GLY A 105 -0.07 -8.85 2.96
CA GLY A 105 1.02 -9.84 3.06
C GLY A 105 1.02 -10.67 4.35
N HIS A 106 -0.03 -10.57 5.18
CA HIS A 106 -0.18 -11.32 6.44
C HIS A 106 -1.22 -12.44 6.33
N SER A 107 -1.07 -13.44 7.20
CA SER A 107 -2.04 -14.53 7.38
C SER A 107 -2.35 -14.73 8.87
N THR A 108 -3.64 -14.75 9.21
CA THR A 108 -4.11 -14.97 10.59
C THR A 108 -4.41 -16.45 10.83
N TYR A 109 -3.75 -17.04 11.82
CA TYR A 109 -3.98 -18.42 12.25
C TYR A 109 -4.57 -18.43 13.67
N ARG A 110 -5.63 -19.23 13.87
CA ARG A 110 -6.29 -19.43 15.16
C ARG A 110 -6.02 -20.86 15.61
N ILE A 111 -5.29 -21.00 16.73
CA ILE A 111 -4.87 -22.32 17.25
C ILE A 111 -5.67 -22.60 18.51
N PHE A 112 -6.53 -23.62 18.45
CA PHE A 112 -7.26 -24.15 19.60
C PHE A 112 -6.53 -25.39 20.10
N LEU A 113 -6.14 -25.39 21.37
CA LEU A 113 -5.55 -26.55 22.02
C LEU A 113 -6.66 -27.44 22.59
N PRO A 114 -6.51 -28.78 22.58
CA PRO A 114 -7.44 -29.67 23.26
C PRO A 114 -7.39 -29.45 24.77
N THR A 115 -8.55 -29.63 25.42
CA THR A 115 -8.74 -29.62 26.88
C THR A 115 -8.58 -31.01 27.48
#